data_AF-A0A932IMW7-F1
#
_entry.id   AF-A0A932IMW7-F1
#
_cell.length_a   1.000
_cell.length_b   1.000
_cell.length_c   1.000
_cell.angle_alpha   90.00
_cell.angle_beta   90.00
_cell.angle_gamma   90.00
#
_symmetry.space_group_name_H-M   'P 1'
#
loop_
_entity.id
_entity.type
_entity.pdbx_description
1 polymer ?
#
loop_
_entity_poly.entity_id
_entity_poly.type
_entity_poly.pdbx_seq_one_letter_code
_entity_poly.pdbx_strand_id
1 'polypeptide(L)'
;MSMASSVAAASLAPTSAEHVVYAVPRAGIAPFAQWVTVGRLPTSQLRINEESISKLHALFMFRNGGYVVSDGGSKNGTFVNEASVPRYDRGDPVAVKSGDRVRFGAVNFMFLNSQHLWQMAREWKFADK
;
A
#
# COMPACT_ATOMS: atom_id res chain seq x y z
N MET A 1 46.74 24.23 14.22
CA MET A 1 45.43 23.70 14.65
C MET A 1 44.44 23.89 13.50
N SER A 2 43.88 22.78 13.04
CA SER A 2 42.69 22.53 12.20
C SER A 2 42.31 23.41 10.99
N MET A 3 42.08 22.69 9.88
CA MET A 3 41.51 23.07 8.59
C MET A 3 39.99 23.30 8.59
N ALA A 4 39.55 23.88 7.46
CA ALA A 4 38.27 23.71 6.73
C ALA A 4 37.07 24.51 7.25
N SER A 5 36.56 25.50 6.52
CA SER A 5 35.93 25.50 5.17
C SER A 5 34.43 25.74 5.37
N SER A 6 34.02 27.00 5.16
CA SER A 6 32.61 27.39 5.08
C SER A 6 32.11 26.96 3.70
N VAL A 7 31.19 26.01 3.67
CA VAL A 7 30.46 25.67 2.45
C VAL A 7 29.14 26.42 2.47
N ALA A 8 29.04 27.44 1.61
CA ALA A 8 27.76 27.89 1.12
C ALA A 8 27.17 26.76 0.25
N ALA A 9 25.99 26.26 0.61
CA ALA A 9 25.17 25.47 -0.30
C ALA A 9 24.03 26.36 -0.80
N ALA A 10 24.18 26.84 -2.02
CA ALA A 10 23.09 27.44 -2.78
C ALA A 10 21.96 26.42 -2.99
N SER A 11 20.74 26.95 -3.00
CA SER A 11 19.44 26.33 -3.31
C SER A 11 19.47 25.00 -4.06
N LEU A 12 18.77 24.01 -3.50
CA LEU A 12 18.10 22.98 -4.27
C LEU A 12 16.71 22.75 -3.64
N ALA A 13 15.66 23.38 -4.16
CA ALA A 13 14.36 22.74 -4.08
C ALA A 13 14.49 21.35 -4.76
N PRO A 14 13.92 20.30 -4.15
CA PRO A 14 12.48 20.10 -4.28
C PRO A 14 11.77 20.14 -2.93
N THR A 15 10.59 20.75 -2.90
CA THR A 15 9.66 20.73 -1.75
C THR A 15 8.83 19.41 -1.69
N SER A 16 9.28 18.31 -2.31
CA SER A 16 8.40 17.26 -2.89
C SER A 16 8.70 15.78 -2.52
N ALA A 17 7.60 15.04 -2.21
CA ALA A 17 7.29 13.60 -2.30
C ALA A 17 7.93 12.53 -1.36
N GLU A 18 7.35 12.31 -0.17
CA GLU A 18 7.64 11.16 0.73
C GLU A 18 6.82 9.86 0.42
N HIS A 19 6.13 9.77 -0.72
CA HIS A 19 5.23 8.64 -0.98
C HIS A 19 5.98 7.42 -1.54
N VAL A 20 5.96 6.29 -0.81
CA VAL A 20 6.46 4.99 -1.28
C VAL A 20 5.36 4.24 -2.01
N VAL A 21 5.60 3.87 -3.27
CA VAL A 21 4.67 3.06 -4.08
C VAL A 21 5.06 1.60 -4.01
N TYR A 22 4.16 0.76 -3.50
CA TYR A 22 4.30 -0.69 -3.51
C TYR A 22 3.58 -1.28 -4.71
N ALA A 23 4.33 -1.58 -5.77
CA ALA A 23 3.78 -2.32 -6.90
C ALA A 23 3.59 -3.79 -6.50
N VAL A 24 2.35 -4.28 -6.60
CA VAL A 24 2.06 -5.69 -6.32
C VAL A 24 1.88 -6.46 -7.62
N PRO A 25 2.87 -7.27 -8.05
CA PRO A 25 2.72 -8.10 -9.23
C PRO A 25 1.73 -9.22 -8.92
N ARG A 26 0.77 -9.43 -9.82
CA ARG A 26 -0.10 -10.60 -9.76
C ARG A 26 0.74 -11.84 -10.07
N ALA A 27 0.92 -12.73 -9.09
CA ALA A 27 1.65 -13.97 -9.27
C ALA A 27 0.84 -14.93 -10.17
N GLY A 28 1.21 -15.06 -11.45
CA GLY A 28 0.65 -15.90 -12.54
C GLY A 28 -0.55 -16.83 -12.29
N ILE A 29 -0.49 -18.09 -12.75
CA ILE A 29 -1.57 -19.10 -12.64
C ILE A 29 -1.21 -20.12 -11.54
N ALA A 30 -0.99 -19.63 -10.32
CA ALA A 30 -0.84 -20.49 -9.14
C ALA A 30 -2.22 -20.79 -8.51
N PRO A 31 -2.40 -21.90 -7.76
CA PRO A 31 -3.68 -22.25 -7.13
C PRO A 31 -4.22 -21.22 -6.13
N PHE A 32 -3.37 -20.28 -5.69
CA PHE A 32 -3.72 -19.11 -4.86
C PHE A 32 -3.53 -17.76 -5.58
N ALA A 33 -3.32 -17.75 -6.89
CA ALA A 33 -3.10 -16.55 -7.72
C ALA A 33 -4.29 -15.59 -7.82
N GLN A 34 -5.40 -15.95 -7.18
CA GLN A 34 -6.56 -15.09 -7.06
C GLN A 34 -6.38 -14.03 -5.98
N TRP A 35 -5.50 -14.32 -5.00
CA TRP A 35 -5.25 -13.45 -3.87
C TRP A 35 -3.95 -12.69 -4.03
N VAL A 36 -3.97 -11.46 -3.54
CA VAL A 36 -2.80 -10.66 -3.20
C VAL A 36 -2.69 -10.66 -1.69
N THR A 37 -1.62 -11.26 -1.16
CA THR A 37 -1.39 -11.36 0.28
C THR A 37 -0.63 -10.15 0.82
N VAL A 38 -1.13 -9.58 1.91
CA VAL A 38 -0.45 -8.53 2.69
C VAL A 38 -0.08 -9.11 4.05
N GLY A 39 1.17 -8.94 4.47
CA GLY A 39 1.62 -9.48 5.75
C GLY A 39 3.08 -9.20 6.05
N ARG A 40 3.51 -9.61 7.25
CA ARG A 40 4.91 -9.44 7.69
C ARG A 40 5.83 -10.56 7.24
N LEU A 41 5.28 -11.72 6.85
CA LEU A 41 6.09 -12.83 6.37
C LEU A 41 6.76 -12.50 5.03
N PRO A 42 8.01 -12.96 4.80
CA PRO A 42 8.69 -12.83 3.50
C PRO A 42 7.95 -13.47 2.32
N THR A 43 7.03 -14.39 2.59
CA THR A 43 6.19 -15.04 1.59
C THR A 43 4.97 -14.22 1.17
N SER A 44 4.71 -13.06 1.81
CA SER A 44 3.62 -12.16 1.45
C SER A 44 3.97 -11.40 0.17
N GLN A 45 3.03 -11.25 -0.77
CA GLN A 45 3.25 -10.49 -2.00
C GLN A 45 3.49 -9.01 -1.72
N LEU A 46 2.75 -8.44 -0.76
CA LEU A 46 3.06 -7.17 -0.15
C LEU A 46 3.59 -7.42 1.27
N ARG A 47 4.93 -7.42 1.39
CA ARG A 47 5.58 -7.55 2.68
C ARG A 47 5.70 -6.19 3.36
N ILE A 48 5.16 -6.08 4.57
CA ILE A 48 5.30 -4.89 5.43
C ILE A 48 5.99 -5.33 6.73
N ASN A 49 7.22 -4.88 6.93
CA ASN A 49 8.06 -5.30 8.06
C ASN A 49 7.82 -4.44 9.31
N GLU A 50 6.58 -4.44 9.80
CA GLU A 50 6.16 -3.62 10.94
C GLU A 50 5.54 -4.49 12.04
N GLU A 51 5.80 -4.16 13.32
CA GLU A 51 5.35 -4.99 14.45
C GLU A 51 3.82 -5.11 14.50
N SER A 52 3.11 -4.05 14.16
CA SER A 52 1.65 -4.02 14.11
C SER A 52 1.05 -4.91 13.01
N ILE A 53 1.86 -5.40 12.07
CA ILE A 53 1.44 -6.24 10.96
C ILE A 53 1.57 -7.72 11.34
N SER A 54 0.51 -8.47 11.02
CA SER A 54 0.42 -9.91 11.29
C SER A 54 1.12 -10.70 10.17
N LYS A 55 1.48 -11.95 10.46
CA LYS A 55 2.17 -12.83 9.50
C LYS A 55 1.42 -12.90 8.15
N LEU A 56 0.12 -13.18 8.23
CA LEU A 56 -0.89 -12.92 7.21
C LEU A 56 -1.83 -11.87 7.80
N HIS A 57 -2.00 -10.73 7.13
CA HIS A 57 -2.75 -9.59 7.68
C HIS A 57 -3.99 -9.26 6.87
N ALA A 58 -3.87 -9.17 5.55
CA ALA A 58 -5.00 -8.92 4.67
C ALA A 58 -4.88 -9.68 3.36
N LEU A 59 -6.02 -9.87 2.71
CA LEU A 59 -6.17 -10.62 1.48
C LEU A 59 -6.96 -9.78 0.48
N PHE A 60 -6.35 -9.43 -0.64
CA PHE A 60 -7.02 -8.76 -1.75
C PHE A 60 -7.38 -9.73 -2.85
N MET A 61 -8.52 -9.54 -3.50
CA MET A 61 -8.92 -10.30 -4.68
C MET A 61 -9.51 -9.35 -5.73
N PHE A 62 -9.30 -9.66 -7.00
CA PHE A 62 -10.06 -9.04 -8.08
C PHE A 62 -11.25 -9.91 -8.44
N ARG A 63 -12.47 -9.44 -8.17
CA ARG A 63 -13.72 -10.16 -8.42
C ARG A 63 -14.78 -9.19 -8.93
N ASN A 64 -15.61 -9.64 -9.88
CA ASN A 64 -16.73 -8.86 -10.44
C ASN A 64 -16.31 -7.46 -10.95
N GLY A 65 -15.12 -7.35 -11.55
CA GLY A 65 -14.63 -6.09 -12.11
C GLY A 65 -14.03 -5.10 -11.09
N GLY A 66 -13.94 -5.47 -9.82
CA GLY A 66 -13.38 -4.62 -8.76
C GLY A 66 -12.42 -5.36 -7.83
N TYR A 67 -11.67 -4.60 -7.06
CA TYR A 67 -10.88 -5.15 -5.95
C TYR A 67 -11.73 -5.22 -4.69
N VAL A 68 -11.57 -6.32 -3.97
CA VAL A 68 -12.15 -6.52 -2.64
C VAL A 68 -11.06 -6.94 -1.67
N VAL A 69 -11.25 -6.64 -0.38
CA VAL A 69 -10.32 -6.96 0.70
C VAL A 69 -11.04 -7.69 1.83
N SER A 70 -10.37 -8.68 2.40
CA SER A 70 -10.73 -9.33 3.67
C SER A 70 -9.58 -9.21 4.66
N ASP A 71 -9.91 -9.15 5.95
CA ASP A 71 -8.91 -9.31 7.00
C ASP A 71 -8.47 -10.79 7.08
N GLY A 72 -7.16 -11.02 7.17
CA GLY A 72 -6.52 -12.34 7.15
C GLY A 72 -6.54 -13.07 8.50
N GLY A 73 -7.32 -12.59 9.48
CA GLY A 73 -7.24 -13.02 10.87
C GLY A 73 -6.16 -12.25 11.64
N SER A 74 -6.00 -10.97 11.31
CA SER A 74 -4.95 -10.13 11.89
C SER A 74 -5.23 -9.79 13.37
N LYS A 75 -4.17 -9.48 14.11
CA LYS A 75 -4.27 -9.07 15.52
C LYS A 75 -4.86 -7.65 15.68
N ASN A 76 -4.49 -6.74 14.79
CA ASN A 76 -4.77 -5.30 14.93
C ASN A 76 -5.84 -4.78 13.94
N GLY A 77 -6.38 -5.67 13.10
CA GLY A 77 -7.45 -5.37 12.14
C GLY A 77 -6.96 -4.71 10.85
N THR A 78 -7.82 -4.87 9.84
CA THR A 78 -7.75 -4.20 8.54
C THR A 78 -8.93 -3.24 8.41
N PHE A 79 -8.71 -2.05 7.84
CA PHE A 79 -9.73 -1.01 7.72
C PHE A 79 -9.71 -0.38 6.32
N VAL A 80 -10.88 -0.02 5.82
CA VAL A 80 -11.07 0.76 4.59
C VAL A 80 -11.87 2.01 4.96
N ASN A 81 -11.28 3.20 4.75
CA ASN A 81 -11.88 4.49 5.13
C ASN A 81 -12.41 4.48 6.59
N GLU A 82 -11.59 4.00 7.52
CA GLU A 82 -11.90 3.79 8.96
C GLU A 82 -12.97 2.73 9.29
N ALA A 83 -13.64 2.15 8.31
CA ALA A 83 -14.55 1.02 8.54
C ALA A 83 -13.77 -0.29 8.64
N SER A 84 -14.08 -1.11 9.66
CA SER A 84 -13.43 -2.40 9.86
C SER A 84 -13.81 -3.40 8.77
N VAL A 85 -12.80 -4.10 8.24
CA VAL A 85 -12.98 -5.17 7.26
C VAL A 85 -13.19 -6.50 8.00
N PRO A 86 -14.24 -7.28 7.68
CA PRO A 86 -14.47 -8.59 8.27
C PRO A 86 -13.32 -9.56 7.97
N ARG A 87 -13.09 -10.49 8.91
CA ARG A 87 -12.20 -11.61 8.64
C ARG A 87 -12.74 -12.47 7.50
N TYR A 88 -11.82 -13.00 6.69
CA TYR A 88 -12.13 -13.83 5.53
C TYR A 88 -13.01 -15.06 5.85
N ASP A 89 -13.01 -15.53 7.11
CA ASP A 89 -13.75 -16.69 7.59
C ASP A 89 -15.06 -16.33 8.32
N ARG A 90 -15.40 -15.04 8.44
CA ARG A 90 -16.53 -14.56 9.28
C ARG A 90 -17.45 -13.55 8.60
N GLY A 91 -17.12 -13.08 7.40
CA GLY A 91 -17.97 -12.13 6.69
C GLY A 91 -17.52 -11.91 5.26
N ASP A 92 -18.33 -11.13 4.56
CA ASP A 92 -18.08 -10.79 3.16
C ASP A 92 -16.88 -9.84 3.01
N PRO A 93 -16.11 -9.96 1.91
CA PRO A 93 -15.04 -9.04 1.61
C PRO A 93 -15.60 -7.64 1.30
N VAL A 94 -14.84 -6.62 1.64
CA VAL A 94 -15.21 -5.22 1.44
C VAL A 94 -14.64 -4.72 0.12
N ALA A 95 -15.45 -4.05 -0.69
CA ALA A 95 -14.97 -3.42 -1.93
C ALA A 95 -13.99 -2.28 -1.63
N VAL A 96 -12.90 -2.24 -2.41
CA VAL A 96 -11.89 -1.18 -2.36
C VAL A 96 -11.81 -0.51 -3.72
N LYS A 97 -11.84 0.82 -3.72
CA LYS A 97 -11.75 1.67 -4.90
C LYS A 97 -10.45 2.45 -4.88
N SER A 98 -10.00 2.85 -6.08
CA SER A 98 -8.84 3.71 -6.21
C SER A 98 -9.07 5.04 -5.48
N GLY A 99 -8.12 5.45 -4.65
CA GLY A 99 -8.21 6.61 -3.76
C GLY A 99 -8.62 6.27 -2.32
N ASP A 100 -9.13 5.05 -2.06
CA ASP A 100 -9.50 4.65 -0.70
C ASP A 100 -8.28 4.57 0.21
N ARG A 101 -8.47 4.98 1.47
CA ARG A 101 -7.48 4.76 2.53
C ARG A 101 -7.65 3.34 3.05
N VAL A 102 -6.57 2.58 3.01
CA VAL A 102 -6.52 1.24 3.59
C VAL A 102 -5.50 1.22 4.71
N ARG A 103 -5.91 0.77 5.89
CA ARG A 103 -5.04 0.66 7.05
C ARG A 103 -4.88 -0.79 7.47
N PHE A 104 -3.64 -1.19 7.69
CA PHE A 104 -3.25 -2.50 8.21
C PHE A 104 -2.56 -2.27 9.55
N GLY A 105 -3.19 -2.69 10.66
CA GLY A 105 -2.70 -2.35 11.99
C GLY A 105 -2.52 -0.83 12.15
N ALA A 106 -1.27 -0.40 12.37
CA ALA A 106 -0.91 1.02 12.54
C ALA A 106 -0.45 1.73 11.26
N VAL A 107 -0.38 1.03 10.12
CA VAL A 107 0.20 1.57 8.87
C VAL A 107 -0.89 1.95 7.88
N ASN A 108 -0.84 3.19 7.37
CA ASN A 108 -1.80 3.74 6.41
C ASN A 108 -1.27 3.69 4.98
N PHE A 109 -2.15 3.29 4.06
CA PHE A 109 -1.90 3.26 2.63
C PHE A 109 -3.06 3.94 1.89
N MET A 110 -2.78 4.42 0.68
CA MET A 110 -3.80 4.73 -0.30
C MET A 110 -3.81 3.63 -1.36
N PHE A 111 -4.97 3.05 -1.61
CA PHE A 111 -5.12 2.09 -2.69
C PHE A 111 -5.21 2.83 -4.02
N LEU A 112 -4.36 2.47 -4.97
CA LEU A 112 -4.40 3.03 -6.32
C LEU A 112 -4.49 1.91 -7.36
N ASN A 113 -5.41 2.04 -8.30
CA ASN A 113 -5.34 1.28 -9.54
C ASN A 113 -4.29 1.89 -10.47
N SER A 114 -3.92 1.16 -11.53
CA SER A 114 -2.89 1.57 -12.47
C SER A 114 -3.22 2.90 -13.17
N GLN A 115 -4.49 3.12 -13.52
CA GLN A 115 -4.94 4.34 -14.21
C GLN A 115 -4.78 5.59 -13.33
N HIS A 116 -5.23 5.52 -12.08
CA HIS A 116 -5.15 6.63 -11.14
C HIS A 116 -3.68 6.90 -10.76
N LEU A 117 -2.88 5.86 -10.51
CA LEU A 117 -1.44 6.03 -10.28
C LEU A 117 -0.76 6.74 -11.46
N TRP A 118 -1.10 6.36 -12.69
CA TRP A 118 -0.54 6.99 -13.89
C TRP A 118 -0.99 8.46 -14.05
N GLN A 119 -2.25 8.76 -13.76
CA GLN A 119 -2.75 10.14 -13.75
C GLN A 119 -2.00 11.00 -12.72
N MET A 120 -1.87 10.53 -11.48
CA MET A 120 -1.10 11.21 -10.43
C MET A 120 0.35 11.44 -10.86
N ALA A 121 1.01 10.40 -11.36
CA ALA A 121 2.41 10.48 -11.79
C ALA A 121 2.60 11.45 -12.96
N ARG A 122 1.61 11.58 -13.86
CA ARG A 122 1.62 12.57 -14.93
C ARG A 122 1.45 13.98 -14.40
N GLU A 123 0.46 14.20 -13.56
CA GLU A 123 0.20 15.52 -12.97
C GLU A 123 1.42 16.03 -12.20
N TRP A 124 2.10 15.16 -11.44
CA TRP A 124 3.35 15.51 -10.77
C TRP A 124 4.49 15.86 -11.73
N LYS A 125 4.61 15.18 -12.86
CA LYS A 125 5.64 15.51 -13.87
C LYS A 125 5.38 16.81 -14.62
N PHE A 126 4.16 17.35 -14.55
CA PHE A 126 3.77 18.58 -15.26
C PHE A 126 3.32 19.72 -14.33
N ALA A 127 3.31 19.52 -13.01
CA ALA A 127 3.02 20.56 -12.02
C ALA A 127 4.16 21.58 -11.85
N ASP A 128 5.35 21.28 -12.36
CA ASP A 128 6.54 22.14 -12.35
C ASP A 128 6.74 22.91 -13.67
N LYS A 129 5.70 23.08 -14.50
CA LYS A 129 5.72 23.89 -15.73
C LYS A 129 4.79 25.09 -15.67
#